data_AF-A0A940TMD9-F1
#
_entry.id   AF-A0A940TMD9-F1
#
_cell.length_a   1.000
_cell.length_b   1.000
_cell.length_c   1.000
_cell.angle_alpha   90.00
_cell.angle_beta   90.00
_cell.angle_gamma   90.00
#
_symmetry.space_group_name_H-M   'P 1'
#
loop_
_entity.id
_entity.type
_entity.pdbx_description
1 polymer ?
#
loop_
_entity_poly.entity_id
_entity_poly.type
_entity_poly.pdbx_seq_one_letter_code
_entity_poly.pdbx_strand_id
1 'polypeptide(L)'
;HLLTPEDLKKPITLSDLWIDMGAESAEEVRRWGIDIGDLIVFHPNFQRIGKDTIISKAIDNRASCAILIDLAERMKSKKIDYQLFLVAAVQEEVGSRGAKVAAQTLGPDMAIVIDTVPALDPVTPPQQATSECGKGPVIRSMDVNAMGWGTIYSKKIRQRLITTAVKNKIPHQKDIFRTWTDASTIHTSGRGIPCGGLYIPRRYSHSPVELVKWSDVEKTAELLYLFLKDLNSSVIEDLIRKA
;
A
#
# COMPACT_ATOMS: atom_id res chain seq x y z
N HIS A 1 -33.67 8.43 -13.22
CA HIS A 1 -35.00 8.74 -13.80
C HIS A 1 -34.99 8.65 -15.32
N LEU A 2 -33.86 8.90 -16.00
CA LEU A 2 -33.74 8.71 -17.46
C LEU A 2 -33.20 7.32 -17.88
N LEU A 3 -32.54 6.59 -16.97
CA LEU A 3 -32.04 5.24 -17.23
C LEU A 3 -33.18 4.23 -17.27
N THR A 4 -33.15 3.35 -18.27
CA THR A 4 -34.07 2.20 -18.33
C THR A 4 -33.67 1.12 -17.31
N PRO A 5 -34.58 0.19 -16.96
CA PRO A 5 -34.24 -0.96 -16.13
C PRO A 5 -33.11 -1.82 -16.70
N GLU A 6 -32.97 -1.89 -18.03
CA GLU A 6 -31.87 -2.56 -18.71
C GLU A 6 -30.54 -1.80 -18.54
N ASP A 7 -30.55 -0.47 -18.63
CA ASP A 7 -29.32 0.34 -18.49
C ASP A 7 -28.74 0.25 -17.08
N LEU A 8 -29.60 0.12 -16.06
CA LEU A 8 -29.17 -0.09 -14.67
C LEU A 8 -28.42 -1.42 -14.46
N LYS A 9 -28.57 -2.38 -15.37
CA LYS A 9 -27.91 -3.69 -15.29
C LYS A 9 -26.58 -3.73 -16.06
N LYS A 10 -26.30 -2.73 -16.90
CA LYS A 10 -25.07 -2.70 -17.69
C LYS A 10 -23.91 -2.20 -16.81
N PRO A 11 -22.78 -2.92 -16.76
CA PRO A 11 -21.58 -2.39 -16.12
C PRO A 11 -21.07 -1.18 -16.91
N ILE A 12 -20.69 -0.12 -16.19
CA ILE A 12 -20.04 1.04 -16.79
C ILE A 12 -18.61 0.65 -17.17
N THR A 13 -18.25 0.82 -18.43
CA THR A 13 -16.92 0.57 -18.99
C THR A 13 -16.15 1.87 -19.16
N LEU A 14 -14.83 1.79 -19.37
CA LEU A 14 -14.01 2.97 -19.66
C LEU A 14 -14.49 3.73 -20.91
N SER A 15 -15.01 3.03 -21.92
CA SER A 15 -15.57 3.65 -23.12
C SER A 15 -16.88 4.40 -22.88
N ASP A 16 -17.56 4.14 -21.77
CA ASP A 16 -18.78 4.86 -21.38
C ASP A 16 -18.44 6.16 -20.60
N LEU A 17 -17.20 6.30 -20.15
CA LEU A 17 -16.74 7.42 -19.35
C LEU A 17 -16.11 8.50 -20.24
N TRP A 18 -16.52 9.73 -20.02
CA TRP A 18 -15.94 10.92 -20.62
C TRP A 18 -15.99 12.06 -19.60
N ILE A 19 -15.10 13.03 -19.76
CA ILE A 19 -15.07 14.23 -18.93
C ILE A 19 -15.46 15.40 -19.80
N ASP A 20 -16.60 16.01 -19.47
CA ASP A 20 -16.95 17.30 -20.03
C ASP A 20 -16.08 18.37 -19.38
N MET A 21 -15.35 19.11 -20.20
CA MET A 21 -14.55 20.24 -19.74
C MET A 21 -15.20 21.60 -20.06
N GLY A 22 -16.37 21.59 -20.72
CA GLY A 22 -17.06 22.79 -21.19
C GLY A 22 -16.36 23.52 -22.33
N ALA A 23 -15.40 22.89 -23.02
CA ALA A 23 -14.68 23.48 -24.14
C ALA A 23 -15.49 23.39 -25.45
N GLU A 24 -15.38 24.41 -26.30
CA GLU A 24 -16.06 24.48 -27.60
C GLU A 24 -15.19 23.92 -28.74
N SER A 25 -13.89 23.73 -28.52
CA SER A 25 -12.95 23.22 -29.54
C SER A 25 -11.71 22.56 -28.93
N ALA A 26 -11.04 21.70 -29.71
CA ALA A 26 -9.75 21.12 -29.33
C ALA A 26 -8.66 22.21 -29.17
N GLU A 27 -8.72 23.27 -29.96
CA GLU A 27 -7.81 24.42 -29.86
C GLU A 27 -7.97 25.15 -28.52
N GLU A 28 -9.18 25.23 -27.98
CA GLU A 28 -9.43 25.81 -26.66
C GLU A 28 -8.81 24.96 -25.54
N VAL A 29 -9.01 23.65 -25.59
CA VAL A 29 -8.41 22.71 -24.63
C VAL A 29 -6.88 22.83 -24.66
N ARG A 30 -6.27 22.89 -25.85
CA ARG A 30 -4.82 23.12 -26.00
C ARG A 30 -4.39 24.48 -25.44
N ARG A 31 -5.20 25.54 -25.57
CA ARG A 31 -4.93 26.86 -24.96
C ARG A 31 -4.96 26.81 -23.43
N TRP A 32 -5.71 25.88 -22.83
CA TRP A 32 -5.68 25.63 -21.37
C TRP A 32 -4.44 24.83 -20.93
N GLY A 33 -3.57 24.44 -21.87
CA GLY A 33 -2.37 23.67 -21.60
C GLY A 33 -2.62 22.17 -21.44
N ILE A 34 -3.70 21.67 -22.05
CA ILE A 34 -4.08 20.25 -21.99
C ILE A 34 -3.91 19.62 -23.37
N ASP A 35 -3.20 18.50 -23.42
CA ASP A 35 -2.91 17.75 -24.64
C ASP A 35 -3.12 16.24 -24.48
N ILE A 36 -3.16 15.53 -25.61
CA ILE A 36 -3.30 14.07 -25.63
C ILE A 36 -2.11 13.44 -24.92
N GLY A 37 -2.41 12.65 -23.88
CA GLY A 37 -1.41 12.01 -23.03
C GLY A 37 -1.28 12.65 -21.65
N ASP A 38 -1.90 13.81 -21.42
CA ASP A 38 -1.94 14.42 -20.09
C ASP A 38 -2.71 13.56 -19.10
N LEU A 39 -2.20 13.55 -17.87
CA LEU A 39 -2.75 12.75 -16.77
C LEU A 39 -3.95 13.46 -16.15
N ILE A 40 -5.07 12.75 -16.11
CA ILE A 40 -6.27 13.17 -15.38
C ILE A 40 -6.27 12.50 -14.02
N VAL A 41 -6.48 13.29 -12.96
CA VAL A 41 -6.56 12.80 -11.59
C VAL A 41 -7.73 13.43 -10.86
N PHE A 42 -8.27 12.75 -9.85
CA PHE A 42 -9.25 13.35 -8.96
C PHE A 42 -8.68 14.59 -8.26
N HIS A 43 -9.53 15.59 -8.01
CA HIS A 43 -9.16 16.81 -7.29
C HIS A 43 -8.70 16.48 -5.86
N PRO A 44 -7.59 17.07 -5.36
CA PRO A 44 -7.14 16.90 -3.98
C PRO A 44 -8.24 17.26 -2.97
N ASN A 45 -8.55 16.34 -2.06
CA ASN A 45 -9.73 16.41 -1.19
C ASN A 45 -9.41 15.94 0.23
N PHE A 46 -8.17 16.15 0.68
CA PHE A 46 -7.75 15.78 2.02
C PHE A 46 -8.58 16.52 3.07
N GLN A 47 -9.22 15.76 3.96
CA GLN A 47 -9.96 16.31 5.09
C GLN A 47 -9.82 15.41 6.32
N ARG A 48 -9.84 16.04 7.50
CA ARG A 48 -9.90 15.33 8.78
C ARG A 48 -11.34 15.31 9.28
N ILE A 49 -11.84 14.10 9.56
CA ILE A 49 -13.18 13.89 10.14
C ILE A 49 -13.03 13.45 11.59
N GLY A 50 -13.50 14.30 12.50
CA GLY A 50 -13.34 14.08 13.93
C GLY A 50 -11.86 14.00 14.34
N LYS A 51 -11.56 13.22 15.40
CA LYS A 51 -10.21 13.19 15.97
C LYS A 51 -9.25 12.25 15.25
N ASP A 52 -9.74 11.17 14.64
CA ASP A 52 -8.89 10.05 14.22
C ASP A 52 -9.16 9.57 12.79
N THR A 53 -9.93 10.30 11.99
CA THR A 53 -10.26 9.86 10.63
C THR A 53 -9.75 10.85 9.61
N ILE A 54 -9.14 10.34 8.55
CA ILE A 54 -8.75 11.10 7.37
C ILE A 54 -9.52 10.55 6.18
N ILE A 55 -10.01 11.45 5.35
CA ILE A 55 -10.50 11.12 4.01
C ILE A 55 -9.64 11.84 2.97
N SER A 56 -9.32 11.15 1.89
CA SER A 56 -8.57 11.71 0.75
C SER A 56 -8.60 10.74 -0.41
N LYS A 57 -8.42 11.23 -1.62
CA LYS A 57 -7.98 10.45 -2.77
C LYS A 57 -6.58 9.91 -2.49
N ALA A 58 -6.27 8.75 -3.06
CA ALA A 58 -4.93 8.16 -3.07
C ALA A 58 -4.31 8.05 -1.66
N ILE A 59 -5.12 7.70 -0.65
CA ILE A 59 -4.56 7.21 0.63
C ILE A 59 -3.68 6.02 0.32
N ASP A 60 -4.16 5.17 -0.58
CA ASP A 60 -3.34 4.21 -1.27
C ASP A 60 -2.52 4.85 -2.41
N ASN A 61 -1.19 4.82 -2.39
CA ASN A 61 -0.31 4.40 -1.29
C ASN A 61 0.46 5.59 -0.68
N ARG A 62 -0.14 6.80 -0.71
CA ARG A 62 0.47 8.00 -0.11
C ARG A 62 0.62 7.90 1.40
N ALA A 63 -0.24 7.15 2.08
CA ALA A 63 -0.08 6.88 3.51
C ALA A 63 1.26 6.21 3.80
N SER A 64 1.64 5.18 3.04
CA SER A 64 2.95 4.53 3.19
C SER A 64 4.10 5.43 2.77
N CYS A 65 3.92 6.29 1.76
CA CYS A 65 4.93 7.30 1.41
C CYS A 65 5.19 8.27 2.57
N ALA A 66 4.14 8.71 3.28
CA ALA A 66 4.29 9.54 4.48
C ALA A 66 5.03 8.80 5.61
N ILE A 67 4.77 7.49 5.78
CA ILE A 67 5.52 6.64 6.70
C ILE A 67 7.00 6.57 6.32
N LEU A 68 7.34 6.43 5.04
CA LEU A 68 8.74 6.40 4.59
C LEU A 68 9.46 7.72 4.90
N ILE A 69 8.79 8.87 4.74
CA ILE A 69 9.36 10.18 5.08
C ILE A 69 9.60 10.29 6.59
N ASP A 70 8.61 9.90 7.41
CA ASP A 70 8.75 9.88 8.87
C ASP A 70 9.88 8.95 9.33
N LEU A 71 10.02 7.77 8.70
CA LEU A 71 11.12 6.85 8.97
C LEU A 71 12.48 7.42 8.60
N ALA A 72 12.59 8.12 7.47
CA ALA A 72 13.83 8.78 7.07
C ALA A 72 14.31 9.75 8.16
N GLU A 73 13.40 10.58 8.69
CA GLU A 73 13.72 11.52 9.78
C GLU A 73 14.11 10.80 11.07
N ARG A 74 13.37 9.75 11.48
CA ARG A 74 13.65 9.00 12.71
C ARG A 74 14.96 8.20 12.66
N MET A 75 15.34 7.72 11.47
CA MET A 75 16.53 6.90 11.26
C MET A 75 17.79 7.71 10.96
N LYS A 76 17.65 8.98 10.52
CA LYS A 76 18.76 9.86 10.13
C LYS A 76 19.89 9.97 11.17
N SER A 77 19.54 9.97 12.46
CA SER A 77 20.52 10.11 13.55
C SER A 77 20.93 8.77 14.18
N LYS A 78 20.51 7.63 13.61
CA LYS A 78 20.80 6.30 14.15
C LYS A 78 22.07 5.74 13.51
N LYS A 79 22.91 5.13 14.35
CA LYS A 79 24.01 4.30 13.86
C LYS A 79 23.43 2.91 13.56
N ILE A 80 23.45 2.54 12.28
CA ILE A 80 23.05 1.22 11.79
C ILE A 80 24.28 0.57 11.14
N ASP A 81 24.40 -0.74 11.27
CA ASP A 81 25.46 -1.55 10.66
C ASP A 81 25.02 -2.21 9.35
N TYR A 82 23.82 -1.89 8.88
CA TYR A 82 23.23 -2.37 7.63
C TYR A 82 22.84 -1.19 6.73
N GLN A 83 22.60 -1.47 5.45
CA GLN A 83 22.11 -0.48 4.49
C GLN A 83 20.58 -0.45 4.50
N LEU A 84 20.00 0.75 4.61
CA LEU A 84 18.55 0.96 4.55
C LEU A 84 18.18 1.71 3.27
N PHE A 85 17.40 1.05 2.41
CA PHE A 85 16.81 1.67 1.23
C PHE A 85 15.34 1.98 1.50
N LEU A 86 14.94 3.24 1.30
CA LEU A 86 13.54 3.67 1.34
C LEU A 86 13.08 3.93 -0.08
N VAL A 87 12.11 3.14 -0.57
CA VAL A 87 11.69 3.15 -1.98
C VAL A 87 10.21 3.50 -2.07
N ALA A 88 9.91 4.63 -2.71
CA ALA A 88 8.58 4.95 -3.18
C ALA A 88 8.46 4.51 -4.66
N ALA A 89 7.96 3.29 -4.89
CA ALA A 89 7.83 2.74 -6.23
C ALA A 89 6.65 3.36 -6.99
N VAL A 90 6.74 3.38 -8.32
CA VAL A 90 5.68 3.82 -9.22
C VAL A 90 5.11 2.63 -9.98
N GLN A 91 3.90 2.82 -10.53
CA GLN A 91 3.24 1.82 -11.39
C GLN A 91 3.00 0.48 -10.67
N GLU A 92 2.61 0.52 -9.39
CA GLU A 92 2.05 -0.64 -8.67
C GLU A 92 0.80 -1.11 -9.41
N GLU A 93 -0.23 -0.27 -9.51
CA GLU A 93 -1.56 -0.56 -10.06
C GLU A 93 -1.60 -1.06 -11.53
N VAL A 94 -0.47 -1.00 -12.24
CA VAL A 94 -0.32 -1.48 -13.63
C VAL A 94 0.77 -2.55 -13.77
N GLY A 95 1.11 -3.22 -12.68
CA GLY A 95 1.95 -4.43 -12.65
C GLY A 95 3.22 -4.36 -11.81
N SER A 96 3.29 -3.52 -10.76
CA SER A 96 4.44 -3.43 -9.82
C SER A 96 5.78 -3.17 -10.51
N ARG A 97 5.73 -2.36 -11.57
CA ARG A 97 6.86 -2.22 -12.49
C ARG A 97 8.04 -1.50 -11.82
N GLY A 98 7.75 -0.46 -11.04
CA GLY A 98 8.76 0.27 -10.28
C GLY A 98 9.43 -0.60 -9.22
N ALA A 99 8.65 -1.38 -8.47
CA ALA A 99 9.18 -2.27 -7.45
C ALA A 99 10.10 -3.36 -8.02
N LYS A 100 9.72 -3.94 -9.17
CA LYS A 100 10.56 -4.90 -9.90
C LYS A 100 11.93 -4.29 -10.26
N VAL A 101 11.94 -3.09 -10.85
CA VAL A 101 13.19 -2.40 -11.23
C VAL A 101 14.02 -2.07 -9.99
N ALA A 102 13.39 -1.58 -8.92
CA ALA A 102 14.08 -1.24 -7.68
C ALA A 102 14.74 -2.48 -7.04
N ALA A 103 14.02 -3.61 -6.97
CA ALA A 103 14.54 -4.85 -6.42
C ALA A 103 15.74 -5.39 -7.23
N GLN A 104 15.67 -5.34 -8.56
CA GLN A 104 16.77 -5.76 -9.43
C GLN A 104 18.00 -4.85 -9.34
N THR A 105 17.77 -3.54 -9.21
CA THR A 105 18.85 -2.55 -9.17
C THR A 105 19.57 -2.53 -7.83
N LEU A 106 18.80 -2.60 -6.73
CA LEU A 106 19.34 -2.49 -5.37
C LEU A 106 19.84 -3.82 -4.81
N GLY A 107 19.22 -4.94 -5.22
CA GLY A 107 19.57 -6.28 -4.76
C GLY A 107 19.59 -6.47 -3.22
N PRO A 108 18.54 -6.07 -2.48
CA PRO A 108 18.54 -6.14 -1.01
C PRO A 108 18.48 -7.58 -0.49
N ASP A 109 18.99 -7.80 0.72
CA ASP A 109 18.93 -9.11 1.39
C ASP A 109 17.51 -9.50 1.84
N MET A 110 16.70 -8.52 2.18
CA MET A 110 15.29 -8.67 2.52
C MET A 110 14.53 -7.38 2.23
N ALA A 111 13.20 -7.47 2.11
CA ALA A 111 12.34 -6.30 1.89
C ALA A 111 11.17 -6.29 2.87
N ILE A 112 10.74 -5.09 3.28
CA ILE A 112 9.46 -4.87 3.95
C ILE A 112 8.59 -4.05 2.99
N VAL A 113 7.48 -4.63 2.54
CA VAL A 113 6.49 -3.95 1.71
C VAL A 113 5.47 -3.29 2.62
N ILE A 114 5.28 -1.99 2.44
CA ILE A 114 4.30 -1.18 3.17
C ILE A 114 3.24 -0.74 2.19
N ASP A 115 1.99 -1.05 2.51
CA ASP A 115 0.89 -0.81 1.59
C ASP A 115 -0.43 -0.67 2.36
N THR A 116 -1.56 -0.62 1.66
CA THR A 116 -2.89 -0.53 2.26
C THR A 116 -3.70 -1.80 2.01
N VAL A 117 -4.67 -2.07 2.87
CA VAL A 117 -5.57 -3.23 2.73
C VAL A 117 -7.01 -2.80 2.89
N PRO A 118 -7.94 -3.32 2.05
CA PRO A 118 -9.36 -3.14 2.27
C PRO A 118 -9.80 -3.63 3.66
N ALA A 119 -10.46 -2.74 4.39
CA ALA A 119 -11.02 -2.98 5.71
C ALA A 119 -12.55 -3.11 5.64
N LEU A 120 -13.14 -3.78 6.63
CA LEU A 120 -14.57 -3.94 6.74
C LEU A 120 -15.25 -2.56 6.81
N ASP A 121 -16.22 -2.36 5.93
CA ASP A 121 -17.11 -1.21 5.91
C ASP A 121 -18.55 -1.66 5.61
N PRO A 122 -19.56 -0.79 5.82
CA PRO A 122 -20.97 -1.17 5.67
C PRO A 122 -21.38 -1.61 4.26
N VAL A 123 -20.58 -1.32 3.24
CA VAL A 123 -20.90 -1.59 1.82
C VAL A 123 -19.97 -2.61 1.18
N THR A 124 -18.85 -2.94 1.82
CA THR A 124 -17.89 -3.95 1.40
C THR A 124 -18.32 -5.31 1.98
N PRO A 125 -18.61 -6.30 1.13
CA PRO A 125 -18.92 -7.64 1.59
C PRO A 125 -17.82 -8.18 2.52
N PRO A 126 -18.15 -8.87 3.63
CA PRO A 126 -17.15 -9.40 4.56
C PRO A 126 -16.09 -10.29 3.91
N GLN A 127 -16.41 -10.92 2.78
CA GLN A 127 -15.49 -11.78 2.01
C GLN A 127 -14.41 -10.98 1.24
N GLN A 128 -14.54 -9.66 1.16
CA GLN A 128 -13.65 -8.76 0.42
C GLN A 128 -12.75 -7.92 1.34
N ALA A 129 -12.89 -8.06 2.66
CA ALA A 129 -12.05 -7.38 3.64
C ALA A 129 -11.62 -8.35 4.75
N THR A 130 -10.37 -8.26 5.15
CA THR A 130 -9.75 -9.14 6.16
C THR A 130 -9.31 -8.39 7.40
N SER A 131 -9.58 -7.08 7.45
CA SER A 131 -9.08 -6.18 8.47
C SER A 131 -10.16 -5.18 8.88
N GLU A 132 -9.93 -4.51 10.01
CA GLU A 132 -10.78 -3.42 10.50
C GLU A 132 -9.93 -2.16 10.72
N CYS A 133 -10.45 -0.99 10.35
CA CYS A 133 -9.83 0.28 10.72
C CYS A 133 -9.93 0.52 12.25
N GLY A 134 -8.90 1.11 12.83
CA GLY A 134 -8.77 1.42 14.26
C GLY A 134 -8.29 0.23 15.09
N LYS A 135 -7.88 -0.87 14.45
CA LYS A 135 -7.35 -2.08 15.11
C LYS A 135 -5.84 -2.25 14.91
N GLY A 136 -5.17 -1.24 14.35
CA GLY A 136 -3.72 -1.22 14.14
C GLY A 136 -3.28 -1.85 12.81
N PRO A 137 -1.96 -1.82 12.54
CA PRO A 137 -1.35 -2.38 11.33
C PRO A 137 -1.72 -3.85 11.12
N VAL A 138 -1.80 -4.23 9.86
CA VAL A 138 -2.04 -5.60 9.41
C VAL A 138 -0.71 -6.21 8.99
N ILE A 139 -0.29 -7.27 9.67
CA ILE A 139 0.92 -8.02 9.34
C ILE A 139 0.52 -9.18 8.41
N ARG A 140 0.82 -9.03 7.12
CA ARG A 140 0.35 -9.93 6.06
C ARG A 140 1.08 -11.28 6.11
N SER A 141 0.31 -12.36 6.01
CA SER A 141 0.87 -13.72 5.94
C SER A 141 1.07 -14.19 4.51
N MET A 142 0.13 -13.88 3.63
CA MET A 142 0.14 -14.32 2.23
C MET A 142 -0.79 -13.47 1.37
N ASP A 143 -0.35 -13.21 0.13
CA ASP A 143 -1.15 -12.70 -0.97
C ASP A 143 -1.32 -13.81 -2.01
N VAL A 144 -2.53 -13.99 -2.54
CA VAL A 144 -2.76 -14.85 -3.72
C VAL A 144 -3.99 -14.44 -4.52
N ASN A 145 -3.79 -14.03 -5.76
CA ASN A 145 -4.88 -13.74 -6.69
C ASN A 145 -5.40 -15.02 -7.36
N ALA A 146 -6.48 -14.90 -8.15
CA ALA A 146 -7.10 -16.04 -8.83
C ALA A 146 -6.20 -16.74 -9.86
N MET A 147 -5.16 -16.06 -10.35
CA MET A 147 -4.18 -16.61 -11.30
C MET A 147 -2.98 -17.25 -10.58
N GLY A 148 -2.98 -17.30 -9.25
CA GLY A 148 -1.88 -17.85 -8.45
C GLY A 148 -0.70 -16.89 -8.27
N TRP A 149 -0.81 -15.64 -8.70
CA TRP A 149 0.20 -14.62 -8.42
C TRP A 149 -0.01 -14.03 -7.04
N GLY A 150 1.09 -13.73 -6.35
CA GLY A 150 1.05 -13.28 -4.97
C GLY A 150 2.39 -13.50 -4.28
N THR A 151 2.39 -13.45 -2.96
CA THR A 151 3.59 -13.64 -2.14
C THR A 151 3.25 -14.42 -0.89
N ILE A 152 4.02 -15.46 -0.60
CA ILE A 152 4.05 -16.06 0.73
C ILE A 152 5.16 -15.35 1.51
N TYR A 153 4.77 -14.55 2.51
CA TYR A 153 5.73 -13.76 3.27
C TYR A 153 6.61 -14.64 4.16
N SER A 154 7.87 -14.22 4.35
CA SER A 154 8.83 -14.95 5.17
C SER A 154 8.29 -15.11 6.60
N LYS A 155 8.19 -16.37 7.05
CA LYS A 155 7.74 -16.70 8.41
C LYS A 155 8.62 -16.04 9.48
N LYS A 156 9.94 -15.98 9.25
CA LYS A 156 10.90 -15.36 10.20
C LYS A 156 10.68 -13.85 10.31
N ILE A 157 10.58 -13.16 9.18
CA ILE A 157 10.34 -11.71 9.14
C ILE A 157 8.98 -11.38 9.77
N ARG A 158 7.93 -12.12 9.36
CA ARG A 158 6.57 -11.98 9.91
C ARG A 158 6.55 -12.18 11.42
N GLN A 159 7.18 -13.25 11.92
CA GLN A 159 7.22 -13.55 13.34
C GLN A 159 7.97 -12.45 14.10
N ARG A 160 9.04 -11.91 13.54
CA ARG A 160 9.76 -10.80 14.14
C ARG A 160 8.90 -9.53 14.22
N LEU A 161 8.17 -9.17 13.16
CA LEU A 161 7.22 -8.05 13.19
C LEU A 161 6.17 -8.24 14.31
N ILE A 162 5.58 -9.43 14.41
CA ILE A 162 4.61 -9.77 15.47
C ILE A 162 5.26 -9.64 16.86
N THR A 163 6.45 -10.20 17.06
CA THR A 163 7.17 -10.12 18.34
C THR A 163 7.49 -8.67 18.70
N THR A 164 7.90 -7.83 17.74
CA THR A 164 8.11 -6.39 17.95
C THR A 164 6.81 -5.70 18.36
N ALA A 165 5.69 -5.99 17.69
CA ALA A 165 4.40 -5.42 18.04
C ALA A 165 3.96 -5.81 19.47
N VAL A 166 4.06 -7.10 19.82
CA VAL A 166 3.71 -7.61 21.15
C VAL A 166 4.60 -6.99 22.24
N LYS A 167 5.94 -6.99 22.05
CA LYS A 167 6.91 -6.43 23.01
C LYS A 167 6.61 -4.97 23.33
N ASN A 168 6.17 -4.20 22.33
CA ASN A 168 5.92 -2.76 22.45
C ASN A 168 4.43 -2.42 22.62
N LYS A 169 3.57 -3.42 22.85
CA LYS A 169 2.12 -3.24 23.06
C LYS A 169 1.42 -2.49 21.91
N ILE A 170 1.86 -2.72 20.68
CA ILE A 170 1.23 -2.19 19.48
C ILE A 170 0.10 -3.14 19.05
N PRO A 171 -1.16 -2.67 18.99
CA PRO A 171 -2.24 -3.48 18.45
C PRO A 171 -1.93 -3.80 16.99
N HIS A 172 -2.20 -5.03 16.58
CA HIS A 172 -1.94 -5.48 15.22
C HIS A 172 -2.91 -6.59 14.84
N GLN A 173 -3.08 -6.74 13.53
CA GLN A 173 -3.92 -7.74 12.91
C GLN A 173 -3.05 -8.67 12.06
N LYS A 174 -3.60 -9.82 11.66
CA LYS A 174 -2.98 -10.73 10.69
C LYS A 174 -4.02 -11.15 9.69
N ASP A 175 -3.60 -11.28 8.43
CA ASP A 175 -4.50 -11.71 7.38
C ASP A 175 -3.78 -12.52 6.28
N ILE A 176 -4.62 -13.06 5.40
CA ILE A 176 -4.29 -13.60 4.10
C ILE A 176 -5.26 -12.91 3.14
N PHE A 177 -4.75 -12.29 2.07
CA PHE A 177 -5.60 -11.49 1.19
C PHE A 177 -5.51 -11.95 -0.26
N ARG A 178 -6.62 -11.85 -0.99
CA ARG A 178 -6.69 -12.30 -2.38
C ARG A 178 -6.31 -11.16 -3.34
N THR A 179 -5.01 -10.90 -3.44
CA THR A 179 -4.47 -9.82 -4.28
C THR A 179 -3.10 -10.19 -4.85
N TRP A 180 -2.54 -9.28 -5.64
CA TRP A 180 -1.11 -9.14 -5.85
C TRP A 180 -0.67 -7.79 -5.26
N THR A 181 0.61 -7.67 -4.90
CA THR A 181 1.23 -6.41 -4.45
C THR A 181 2.65 -6.31 -5.00
N ASP A 182 3.35 -5.20 -4.74
CA ASP A 182 4.77 -5.06 -5.05
C ASP A 182 5.63 -6.25 -4.56
N ALA A 183 5.27 -6.86 -3.43
CA ALA A 183 5.94 -8.05 -2.90
C ALA A 183 5.98 -9.20 -3.93
N SER A 184 4.95 -9.34 -4.78
CA SER A 184 4.87 -10.44 -5.76
C SER A 184 5.95 -10.35 -6.84
N THR A 185 6.49 -9.15 -7.07
CA THR A 185 7.62 -8.95 -8.00
C THR A 185 8.97 -8.93 -7.28
N ILE A 186 9.00 -8.40 -6.05
CA ILE A 186 10.24 -8.32 -5.27
C ILE A 186 10.73 -9.72 -4.87
N HIS A 187 9.84 -10.58 -4.35
CA HIS A 187 10.28 -11.86 -3.78
C HIS A 187 10.87 -12.84 -4.80
N THR A 188 10.50 -12.71 -6.08
CA THR A 188 11.03 -13.50 -7.20
C THR A 188 12.21 -12.86 -7.90
N SER A 189 12.62 -11.65 -7.49
CA SER A 189 13.73 -10.95 -8.12
C SER A 189 15.09 -11.52 -7.69
N GLY A 190 16.05 -11.56 -8.63
CA GLY A 190 17.42 -12.00 -8.39
C GLY A 190 17.50 -13.43 -7.81
N ARG A 191 18.15 -13.57 -6.65
CA ARG A 191 18.30 -14.84 -5.92
C ARG A 191 17.09 -15.23 -5.05
N GLY A 192 15.99 -14.48 -5.18
CA GLY A 192 14.84 -14.51 -4.29
C GLY A 192 15.07 -13.63 -3.07
N ILE A 193 14.14 -12.70 -2.82
CA ILE A 193 14.24 -11.71 -1.74
C ILE A 193 13.14 -12.00 -0.71
N PRO A 194 13.46 -12.49 0.51
CA PRO A 194 12.45 -12.72 1.53
C PRO A 194 11.76 -11.40 1.91
N CYS A 195 10.43 -11.39 1.80
CA CYS A 195 9.61 -10.22 2.08
C CYS A 195 8.87 -10.34 3.42
N GLY A 196 8.73 -9.22 4.13
CA GLY A 196 7.71 -8.96 5.14
C GLY A 196 6.65 -7.99 4.60
N GLY A 197 5.41 -8.09 5.08
CA GLY A 197 4.29 -7.28 4.61
C GLY A 197 3.61 -6.57 5.77
N LEU A 198 3.46 -5.25 5.66
CA LEU A 198 2.87 -4.40 6.67
C LEU A 198 1.84 -3.45 6.03
N TYR A 199 0.58 -3.59 6.40
CA TYR A 199 -0.53 -2.98 5.68
C TYR A 199 -1.37 -2.07 6.58
N ILE A 200 -1.87 -0.97 6.01
CA ILE A 200 -2.75 -0.02 6.67
C ILE A 200 -4.21 -0.30 6.26
N PRO A 201 -5.12 -0.61 7.19
CA PRO A 201 -6.52 -0.83 6.86
C PRO A 201 -7.20 0.47 6.39
N ARG A 202 -7.82 0.44 5.19
CA ARG A 202 -8.57 1.56 4.59
C ARG A 202 -9.96 1.14 4.16
N ARG A 203 -10.90 2.09 4.08
CA ARG A 203 -12.23 1.91 3.49
C ARG A 203 -12.35 2.63 2.16
N TYR A 204 -13.31 2.20 1.34
CA TYR A 204 -13.57 2.74 0.01
C TYR A 204 -12.35 2.64 -0.93
N SER A 205 -11.65 1.50 -0.87
CA SER A 205 -10.45 1.22 -1.65
C SER A 205 -10.66 1.49 -3.13
N HIS A 206 -9.71 2.20 -3.75
CA HIS A 206 -9.68 2.54 -5.18
C HIS A 206 -10.83 3.48 -5.61
N SER A 207 -11.50 4.11 -4.64
CA SER A 207 -12.48 5.16 -4.91
C SER A 207 -11.82 6.55 -4.97
N PRO A 208 -12.52 7.58 -5.49
CA PRO A 208 -12.04 8.96 -5.45
C PRO A 208 -11.86 9.54 -4.04
N VAL A 209 -12.46 8.91 -3.02
CA VAL A 209 -12.43 9.34 -1.61
C VAL A 209 -12.28 8.13 -0.72
N GLU A 210 -11.05 7.87 -0.31
CA GLU A 210 -10.74 6.78 0.60
C GLU A 210 -10.78 7.26 2.04
N LEU A 211 -10.90 6.33 3.00
CA LEU A 211 -10.93 6.64 4.42
C LEU A 211 -9.92 5.78 5.17
N VAL A 212 -9.16 6.41 6.07
CA VAL A 212 -8.24 5.71 6.99
C VAL A 212 -8.39 6.23 8.40
N LYS A 213 -8.05 5.41 9.40
CA LYS A 213 -7.82 5.89 10.76
C LYS A 213 -6.39 6.35 10.91
N TRP A 214 -6.20 7.58 11.39
CA TRP A 214 -4.86 8.14 11.52
C TRP A 214 -4.00 7.34 12.50
N SER A 215 -4.61 6.85 13.58
CA SER A 215 -4.00 5.94 14.54
C SER A 215 -3.42 4.67 13.90
N ASP A 216 -4.04 4.10 12.86
CA ASP A 216 -3.48 2.94 12.16
C ASP A 216 -2.22 3.31 11.38
N VAL A 217 -2.19 4.48 10.72
CA VAL A 217 -1.00 4.99 10.02
C VAL A 217 0.15 5.22 11.01
N GLU A 218 -0.13 5.89 12.13
CA GLU A 218 0.87 6.15 13.18
C GLU A 218 1.43 4.86 13.79
N LYS A 219 0.56 3.89 14.08
CA LYS A 219 0.99 2.59 14.65
C LYS A 219 1.74 1.74 13.65
N THR A 220 1.44 1.87 12.35
CA THR A 220 2.22 1.24 11.28
C THR A 220 3.64 1.83 11.22
N ALA A 221 3.77 3.15 11.25
CA ALA A 221 5.06 3.84 11.28
C ALA A 221 5.87 3.48 12.53
N GLU A 222 5.22 3.47 13.70
CA GLU A 222 5.83 3.11 14.97
C GLU A 222 6.35 1.68 14.98
N LEU A 223 5.55 0.71 14.51
CA LEU A 223 5.94 -0.69 14.43
C LEU A 223 7.15 -0.88 13.50
N LEU A 224 7.12 -0.26 12.33
CA LEU A 224 8.23 -0.37 11.38
C LEU A 224 9.50 0.29 11.91
N TYR A 225 9.40 1.46 12.54
CA TYR A 225 10.54 2.10 13.19
C TYR A 225 11.16 1.21 14.27
N LEU A 226 10.33 0.63 15.15
CA LEU A 226 10.81 -0.26 16.21
C LEU A 226 11.42 -1.55 15.65
N PHE A 227 10.85 -2.09 14.57
CA PHE A 227 11.42 -3.22 13.86
C PHE A 227 12.82 -2.90 13.34
N LEU A 228 12.99 -1.78 12.63
CA LEU A 228 14.27 -1.33 12.10
C LEU A 228 15.28 -1.00 13.20
N LYS A 229 14.85 -0.29 14.25
CA LYS A 229 15.71 0.09 15.38
C LYS A 229 16.35 -1.12 16.09
N ASP A 230 15.63 -2.23 16.17
CA ASP A 230 16.09 -3.47 16.79
C ASP A 230 16.79 -4.41 15.76
N LEU A 231 17.01 -4.00 14.50
CA LEU A 231 17.81 -4.76 13.52
C LEU A 231 19.31 -4.48 13.65
N ASN A 232 20.09 -5.48 13.28
CA ASN A 232 21.51 -5.39 12.97
C ASN A 232 21.88 -6.47 11.95
N SER A 233 23.11 -6.47 11.45
CA SER A 233 23.56 -7.41 10.41
C SER A 233 23.37 -8.88 10.81
N SER A 234 23.69 -9.24 12.06
CA SER A 234 23.53 -10.62 12.54
C SER A 234 22.06 -11.06 12.57
N VAL A 235 21.16 -10.16 12.98
CA VAL A 235 19.72 -10.44 12.96
C VAL A 235 19.22 -10.60 11.52
N ILE A 236 19.69 -9.77 10.59
CA ILE A 236 19.33 -9.87 9.17
C ILE A 236 19.77 -11.22 8.61
N GLU A 237 21.01 -11.66 8.88
CA GLU A 237 21.52 -12.97 8.47
C GLU A 237 20.65 -14.13 8.97
N ASP A 238 20.15 -14.07 10.21
CA ASP A 238 19.23 -15.08 10.73
C ASP A 238 17.88 -15.05 9.99
N LEU A 239 17.32 -13.86 9.75
CA LEU A 239 16.03 -13.70 9.08
C LEU A 239 16.01 -14.24 7.65
N ILE A 240 17.12 -14.12 6.93
CA ILE A 240 17.24 -14.53 5.52
C ILE A 240 17.73 -15.98 5.36
N ARG A 241 18.29 -16.58 6.41
CA ARG A 241 18.76 -17.97 6.37
C ARG A 241 17.60 -18.92 6.11
N LYS A 242 17.67 -19.65 5.00
CA LYS A 242 16.74 -20.74 4.65
C LYS A 242 16.75 -21.80 5.78
N ALA A 243 15.56 -22.26 6.15
CA ALA A 243 15.39 -23.30 7.16
C ALA A 243 15.88 -24.65 6.64
#